data_AF-A0A0N7BKQ9-F1
#
_entry.id   AF-A0A0N7BKQ9-F1
#
_cell.length_a   1.000
_cell.length_b   1.000
_cell.length_c   1.000
_cell.angle_alpha   90.00
_cell.angle_beta   90.00
_cell.angle_gamma   90.00
#
_symmetry.space_group_name_H-M   'P 1'
#
loop_
_entity.id
_entity.type
_entity.pdbx_description
1 polymer ?
#
loop_
_entity_poly.entity_id
_entity_poly.type
_entity_poly.pdbx_seq_one_letter_code
_entity_poly.pdbx_strand_id
1 'polypeptide(L)'
;MCFIKPFIGGYHEDSQLKCFIATLIITTSIIILVTFNNLNLFSIVILNLFSIFSIYNKAPVIDSRFPLTKEHLIKKNKILSVTNSSILFLLTLIFFKIPWVSQTITWTLLIQTLLLFNKYKREDS
;
A
#
# COMPACT_ATOMS: atom_id res chain seq x y z
N MET A 1 0.56 7.26 3.43
CA MET A 1 -0.18 6.84 2.22
C MET A 1 0.34 7.45 0.90
N CYS A 2 0.97 8.63 0.91
CA CYS A 2 1.28 9.37 -0.33
C CYS A 2 2.42 8.80 -1.19
N PHE A 3 3.36 8.03 -0.62
CA PHE A 3 4.62 7.69 -1.30
C PHE A 3 4.54 6.53 -2.30
N ILE A 4 3.55 5.65 -2.15
CA ILE A 4 3.43 4.42 -2.96
C ILE A 4 2.10 4.39 -3.72
N LYS A 5 1.01 4.86 -3.09
CA LYS A 5 -0.36 4.85 -3.63
C LYS A 5 -0.47 5.37 -5.09
N PRO A 6 0.20 6.48 -5.48
CA PRO A 6 0.12 6.98 -6.86
C PRO A 6 0.72 6.04 -7.92
N PHE A 7 1.66 5.17 -7.51
CA PHE A 7 2.40 4.30 -8.43
C PHE A 7 1.82 2.89 -8.48
N ILE A 8 1.32 2.38 -7.35
CA ILE A 8 0.74 1.04 -7.28
C ILE A 8 -0.64 0.95 -7.95
N GLY A 9 -1.37 2.06 -8.08
CA GLY A 9 -2.79 2.01 -8.40
C GLY A 9 -3.58 1.28 -7.30
N GLY A 10 -4.90 1.28 -7.32
CA GLY A 10 -5.67 0.54 -6.33
C GLY A 10 -6.96 1.23 -5.94
N TYR A 11 -7.31 1.18 -4.66
CA TYR A 11 -8.61 1.64 -4.19
C TYR A 11 -8.88 3.11 -4.51
N HIS A 12 -9.89 3.31 -5.37
CA HIS A 12 -10.45 4.59 -5.76
C HIS A 12 -11.97 4.52 -5.74
N GLU A 13 -12.56 5.43 -4.97
CA GLU A 13 -14.00 5.64 -4.88
C GLU A 13 -14.48 6.68 -5.89
N ASP A 14 -15.74 6.56 -6.29
CA ASP A 14 -16.37 7.39 -7.33
C ASP A 14 -16.52 8.87 -6.92
N SER A 15 -16.43 9.16 -5.61
CA SER A 15 -16.58 10.52 -5.07
C SER A 15 -15.50 10.86 -4.05
N GLN A 16 -15.13 12.14 -3.99
CA GLN A 16 -14.14 12.66 -3.05
C GLN A 16 -14.52 12.37 -1.58
N LEU A 17 -15.80 12.51 -1.23
CA LEU A 17 -16.28 12.26 0.13
C LEU A 17 -16.09 10.80 0.54
N LYS A 18 -16.45 9.85 -0.33
CA LYS A 18 -16.24 8.41 -0.07
C LYS A 18 -14.75 8.08 0.06
N CYS A 19 -13.90 8.66 -0.79
CA CYS A 19 -12.46 8.47 -0.72
C CYS A 19 -11.87 9.04 0.59
N PHE A 20 -12.38 10.18 1.06
CA PHE A 20 -12.00 10.77 2.34
C PHE A 20 -12.41 9.88 3.51
N ILE A 21 -13.66 9.41 3.55
CA ILE A 21 -14.17 8.52 4.59
C ILE A 21 -13.35 7.22 4.64
N ALA A 22 -13.07 6.60 3.50
CA ALA A 22 -12.25 5.40 3.45
C ALA A 22 -10.82 5.65 3.93
N THR A 23 -10.21 6.78 3.55
CA THR A 23 -8.88 7.16 4.02
C THR A 23 -8.87 7.38 5.54
N LEU A 24 -9.91 7.98 6.10
CA LEU A 24 -10.09 8.16 7.54
C LEU A 24 -10.17 6.80 8.24
N ILE A 25 -11.05 5.90 7.77
CA ILE A 25 -11.19 4.55 8.32
C ILE A 25 -9.86 3.81 8.31
N ILE A 26 -9.16 3.79 7.18
CA ILE A 26 -7.88 3.09 7.07
C ILE A 26 -6.83 3.69 8.01
N THR A 27 -6.76 5.02 8.09
CA THR A 27 -5.78 5.70 8.95
C THR A 27 -6.06 5.40 10.43
N THR A 28 -7.32 5.43 10.85
CA THR A 28 -7.72 5.05 12.21
C THR A 28 -7.39 3.59 12.51
N SER A 29 -7.64 2.68 11.57
CA SER A 29 -7.26 1.26 11.71
C SER A 29 -5.75 1.08 11.90
N ILE A 30 -4.92 1.82 11.17
CA ILE A 30 -3.46 1.78 11.35
C ILE A 30 -3.07 2.27 12.75
N ILE A 31 -3.66 3.38 13.21
CA ILE A 31 -3.38 3.91 14.56
C ILE A 31 -3.73 2.86 15.62
N ILE A 32 -4.92 2.25 15.54
CA ILE A 32 -5.34 1.18 16.45
C ILE A 32 -4.35 0.01 16.40
N LEU A 33 -3.97 -0.45 15.21
CA LEU A 33 -3.02 -1.56 15.06
C LEU A 33 -1.66 -1.25 15.71
N VAL A 34 -1.13 -0.04 15.53
CA VAL A 34 0.14 0.40 16.14
C VAL A 34 0.03 0.55 17.66
N THR A 35 -1.11 0.99 18.18
CA THR A 35 -1.30 1.17 19.62
C THR A 35 -1.47 -0.16 20.36
N PHE A 36 -2.18 -1.12 19.76
CA PHE A 36 -2.58 -2.36 20.44
C PHE A 36 -1.74 -3.58 20.05
N ASN A 37 -0.93 -3.51 19.00
CA ASN A 37 -0.04 -4.60 18.61
C ASN A 37 1.41 -4.15 18.72
N ASN A 38 2.29 -5.08 19.08
CA ASN A 38 3.73 -4.85 19.07
C ASN A 38 4.41 -5.91 18.20
N LEU A 39 4.82 -5.51 16.99
CA LEU A 39 5.48 -6.39 16.05
C LEU A 39 6.96 -6.59 16.42
N ASN A 40 7.38 -7.85 16.50
CA ASN A 40 8.80 -8.19 16.59
C ASN A 40 9.49 -8.03 15.22
N LEU A 41 10.82 -8.06 15.22
CA LEU A 41 11.63 -7.88 14.00
C LEU A 41 11.26 -8.89 12.90
N PHE A 42 11.06 -10.16 13.27
CA PHE A 42 10.69 -11.21 12.31
C PHE A 42 9.35 -10.94 11.65
N SER A 43 8.34 -10.50 12.41
CA SER A 43 7.03 -10.15 11.88
C SER A 43 7.12 -8.96 10.93
N ILE A 44 7.90 -7.94 11.27
CA ILE A 44 8.16 -6.79 10.39
C ILE A 44 8.78 -7.25 9.07
N VAL A 45 9.82 -8.09 9.12
CA VAL A 45 10.48 -8.61 7.92
C VAL A 45 9.50 -9.42 7.06
N ILE A 46 8.80 -10.38 7.66
CA ILE A 46 7.88 -11.27 6.93
C ILE A 46 6.74 -10.47 6.27
N LEU A 47 6.09 -9.57 7.02
CA LEU A 47 4.97 -8.77 6.51
C LEU A 47 5.40 -7.86 5.36
N ASN A 48 6.57 -7.22 5.48
CA ASN A 48 7.08 -6.36 4.41
C ASN A 48 7.52 -7.17 3.18
N LEU A 49 8.11 -8.35 3.33
CA LEU A 49 8.45 -9.23 2.20
C LEU A 49 7.20 -9.68 1.43
N PHE A 50 6.15 -10.14 2.12
CA PHE A 50 4.88 -10.48 1.48
C PHE A 50 4.22 -9.28 0.79
N SER A 51 4.34 -8.10 1.40
CA SER A 51 3.83 -6.86 0.82
C SER A 51 4.55 -6.50 -0.49
N ILE A 52 5.88 -6.50 -0.49
CA ILE A 52 6.70 -6.21 -1.68
C ILE A 52 6.44 -7.25 -2.77
N PHE A 53 6.37 -8.54 -2.42
CA PHE A 53 6.05 -9.61 -3.38
C PHE A 53 4.69 -9.36 -4.06
N SER A 54 3.67 -9.01 -3.27
CA SER A 54 2.33 -8.73 -3.80
C SER A 54 2.31 -7.48 -4.68
N ILE A 55 3.01 -6.41 -4.27
CA ILE A 55 3.19 -5.18 -5.07
C ILE A 55 3.86 -5.51 -6.41
N TYR A 56 4.95 -6.28 -6.40
CA TYR A 56 5.66 -6.68 -7.62
C TYR A 56 4.77 -7.43 -8.61
N ASN A 57 3.87 -8.27 -8.12
CA ASN A 57 2.99 -9.07 -8.96
C ASN A 57 1.74 -8.31 -9.42
N LYS A 58 1.18 -7.42 -8.60
CA LYS A 58 -0.13 -6.80 -8.86
C LYS A 58 -0.06 -5.35 -9.36
N ALA A 59 1.01 -4.61 -9.05
CA ALA A 59 1.15 -3.22 -9.45
C ALA A 59 1.69 -3.05 -10.89
N PRO A 60 1.26 -2.00 -11.62
CA PRO A 60 0.19 -1.07 -11.26
C PRO A 60 -1.21 -1.66 -11.53
N VAL A 61 -2.16 -1.43 -10.62
CA VAL A 61 -3.57 -1.79 -10.83
C VAL A 61 -4.19 -0.79 -11.80
N ILE A 62 -4.52 -1.26 -13.01
CA ILE A 62 -5.15 -0.44 -14.07
C ILE A 62 -6.66 -0.33 -13.81
N ASP A 63 -7.19 0.85 -13.53
CA ASP A 63 -8.64 1.11 -13.41
C ASP A 63 -9.24 1.43 -14.79
N SER A 64 -10.44 0.92 -15.11
CA SER A 64 -11.12 1.22 -16.38
C SER A 64 -11.57 2.68 -16.48
N ARG A 65 -11.81 3.35 -15.34
CA ARG A 65 -12.19 4.77 -15.27
C ARG A 65 -11.00 5.71 -15.46
N PHE A 66 -9.81 5.25 -15.11
CA PHE A 66 -8.55 5.98 -15.26
C PHE A 66 -7.49 5.07 -15.91
N PRO A 67 -7.69 4.68 -17.19
CA PRO A 67 -6.86 3.67 -17.81
C PRO A 67 -5.47 4.24 -18.10
N LEU A 68 -4.46 3.64 -17.47
CA LEU A 68 -3.06 3.90 -17.80
C LEU A 68 -2.71 3.11 -19.07
N THR A 69 -2.80 3.75 -20.23
CA THR A 69 -2.71 3.08 -21.54
C THR A 69 -1.29 3.00 -22.12
N LYS A 70 -0.37 3.85 -21.67
CA LYS A 70 1.00 3.91 -22.22
C LYS A 70 1.91 2.90 -21.52
N GLU A 71 2.43 1.92 -22.26
CA GLU A 71 3.30 0.86 -21.71
C GLU A 71 4.51 1.39 -20.93
N HIS A 72 5.16 2.45 -21.43
CA HIS A 72 6.32 3.02 -20.74
C HIS A 72 5.95 3.60 -19.37
N LEU A 73 4.73 4.13 -19.20
CA LEU A 73 4.23 4.61 -17.92
C LEU A 73 3.90 3.45 -16.98
N ILE A 74 3.32 2.37 -17.50
CA ILE A 74 3.05 1.15 -16.72
C ILE A 74 4.36 0.57 -16.18
N LYS A 75 5.37 0.40 -17.04
CA LYS A 75 6.69 -0.10 -16.63
C LYS A 75 7.35 0.81 -15.61
N LYS A 76 7.32 2.14 -15.84
CA LYS A 76 7.86 3.13 -14.90
C LYS A 76 7.17 3.08 -13.53
N ASN A 77 5.84 3.03 -13.50
CA ASN A 77 5.07 2.97 -12.25
C ASN A 77 5.33 1.66 -11.49
N LYS A 78 5.45 0.53 -12.21
CA LYS A 78 5.86 -0.74 -11.60
C LYS A 78 7.21 -0.62 -10.90
N ILE A 79 8.23 -0.10 -11.59
CA ILE A 79 9.57 0.09 -11.00
C ILE A 79 9.49 1.02 -9.78
N LEU A 80 8.82 2.17 -9.90
CA LEU A 80 8.68 3.12 -8.78
C LEU A 80 7.95 2.51 -7.58
N SER A 81 6.90 1.73 -7.80
CA SER A 81 6.17 1.08 -6.72
C SER A 81 7.02 0.10 -5.93
N VAL A 82 7.78 -0.75 -6.62
CA VAL A 82 8.67 -1.73 -6.01
C VAL A 82 9.81 -1.01 -5.29
N THR A 83 10.48 -0.06 -5.96
CA THR A 83 11.58 0.71 -5.37
C THR A 83 11.15 1.45 -4.11
N ASN A 84 10.02 2.18 -4.14
CA ASN A 84 9.54 2.91 -2.97
C ASN A 84 9.13 1.96 -1.83
N SER A 85 8.52 0.80 -2.15
CA SER A 85 8.19 -0.20 -1.13
C SER A 85 9.43 -0.81 -0.47
N SER A 86 10.49 -1.07 -1.24
CA SER A 86 11.77 -1.56 -0.74
C SER A 86 12.49 -0.52 0.13
N ILE A 87 12.46 0.76 -0.26
CA ILE A 87 13.02 1.85 0.55
C ILE A 87 12.29 1.94 1.89
N LEU A 88 10.95 1.88 1.89
CA LEU A 88 10.16 1.89 3.12
C LEU A 88 10.47 0.68 4.01
N PHE A 89 10.64 -0.51 3.42
CA PHE A 89 11.08 -1.68 4.17
C PHE A 89 12.45 -1.45 4.83
N LEU A 90 13.44 -0.92 4.12
CA LEU A 90 14.75 -0.58 4.69
C LEU A 90 14.62 0.42 5.85
N LEU A 91 13.76 1.43 5.71
CA LEU A 91 13.48 2.40 6.78
C LEU A 91 12.87 1.72 8.01
N THR A 92 12.02 0.69 7.85
CA THR A 92 11.49 -0.06 9.01
C THR A 92 12.59 -0.76 9.80
N LEU A 93 13.64 -1.25 9.13
CA LEU A 93 14.78 -1.91 9.76
C LEU A 93 15.68 -0.90 10.47
N ILE A 94 15.97 0.24 9.84
CA ILE A 94 16.74 1.34 10.44
C ILE A 94 16.05 1.87 11.70
N PHE A 95 14.74 2.10 11.63
CA PHE A 95 13.94 2.62 12.74
C PHE A 95 13.33 1.54 13.63
N PHE A 96 13.81 0.29 13.58
CA PHE A 96 13.25 -0.80 14.39
C PHE A 96 13.24 -0.50 15.90
N LYS A 97 14.26 0.21 16.39
CA LYS A 97 14.36 0.66 17.79
C LYS A 97 13.33 1.72 18.20
N ILE A 98 12.60 2.27 17.24
CA ILE A 98 11.51 3.22 17.43
C ILE A 98 10.20 2.53 16.97
N PRO A 99 9.53 1.77 17.85
CA PRO A 99 8.44 0.86 17.44
C PRO A 99 7.29 1.58 16.73
N TRP A 100 6.91 2.76 17.20
CA TRP A 100 5.81 3.52 16.59
C TRP A 100 6.11 3.90 15.14
N VAL A 101 7.36 4.22 14.77
CA VAL A 101 7.75 4.52 13.38
C VAL A 101 7.76 3.26 12.53
N SER A 102 8.53 2.24 12.94
CA SER A 102 8.72 1.02 12.14
C SER A 102 7.41 0.25 11.93
N GLN A 103 6.55 0.19 12.95
CA GLN A 103 5.25 -0.48 12.86
C GLN A 103 4.24 0.33 12.05
N THR A 104 4.22 1.67 12.17
CA THR A 104 3.36 2.51 11.33
C THR A 104 3.68 2.29 9.85
N ILE A 105 4.96 2.24 9.48
CA ILE A 105 5.37 1.99 8.09
C ILE A 105 4.94 0.58 7.66
N THR A 106 5.19 -0.44 8.48
CA THR A 106 4.83 -1.84 8.19
C THR A 106 3.34 -2.03 7.98
N TRP A 107 2.50 -1.54 8.90
CA TRP A 107 1.05 -1.61 8.77
C TRP A 107 0.53 -0.81 7.58
N THR A 108 1.13 0.34 7.30
CA THR A 108 0.80 1.12 6.09
C THR A 108 1.11 0.33 4.83
N LEU A 109 2.30 -0.30 4.74
CA LEU A 109 2.70 -1.08 3.57
C LEU A 109 1.76 -2.28 3.35
N LEU A 110 1.42 -2.98 4.43
CA LEU A 110 0.52 -4.12 4.39
C LEU A 110 -0.88 -3.72 3.92
N ILE A 111 -1.49 -2.70 4.53
CA ILE A 111 -2.85 -2.30 4.14
C ILE A 111 -2.90 -1.77 2.71
N GLN A 112 -1.89 -0.98 2.28
CA GLN A 112 -1.82 -0.54 0.88
C GLN A 112 -1.75 -1.73 -0.08
N THR A 113 -0.99 -2.76 0.28
CA THR A 113 -0.90 -3.99 -0.50
C THR A 113 -2.25 -4.71 -0.57
N LEU A 114 -2.95 -4.86 0.55
CA LEU A 114 -4.27 -5.48 0.58
C LEU A 114 -5.27 -4.74 -0.33
N LEU A 115 -5.20 -3.41 -0.36
CA LEU A 115 -6.05 -2.58 -1.23
C LEU A 115 -5.77 -2.74 -2.73
N LEU A 116 -4.63 -3.33 -3.13
CA LEU A 116 -4.37 -3.67 -4.55
C LEU A 116 -5.31 -4.76 -5.07
N PHE A 117 -5.81 -5.60 -4.16
CA PHE A 117 -6.75 -6.66 -4.48
C PHE A 117 -8.20 -6.19 -4.39
N ASN A 118 -8.45 -4.97 -3.93
CA ASN A 118 -9.78 -4.38 -3.85
C ASN A 118 -10.26 -3.84 -5.22
N LYS A 119 -10.14 -4.69 -6.25
CA LYS A 119 -10.67 -4.40 -7.57
C LYS A 119 -12.08 -4.97 -7.66
N TYR A 120 -13.06 -4.08 -7.53
CA TYR A 120 -14.45 -4.38 -7.81
C TYR A 120 -14.58 -4.69 -9.31
N LYS A 121 -14.80 -5.95 -9.67
CA LYS A 121 -15.40 -6.27 -10.97
C LYS A 121 -16.84 -5.74 -10.92
N ARG A 122 -17.06 -4.53 -11.41
CA ARG A 122 -18.38 -4.14 -11.90
C ARG A 122 -18.42 -4.54 -13.38
N GLU A 123 -18.37 -5.85 -13.61
CA GLU A 123 -18.80 -6.42 -14.89
C GLU A 123 -20.33 -6.51 -14.77
N ASP A 124 -20.98 -5.62 -15.53
CA ASP A 124 -22.33 -5.73 -16.08
C ASP A 124 -23.49 -5.95 -15.10
N SER A 125 -24.12 -4.83 -14.72
CA SER A 125 -25.55 -4.75 -14.39
C SER A 125 -26.21 -3.76 -15.33
#